data_AF-A0A813BBJ4-F1
#
_entry.id   AF-A0A813BBJ4-F1
#
_cell.length_a   1.000
_cell.length_b   1.000
_cell.length_c   1.000
_cell.angle_alpha   90.00
_cell.angle_beta   90.00
_cell.angle_gamma   90.00
#
_symmetry.space_group_name_H-M   'P 1'
#
loop_
_entity.id
_entity.type
_entity.pdbx_description
1 polymer ?
#
loop_
_entity_poly.entity_id
_entity_poly.type
_entity_poly.pdbx_seq_one_letter_code
_entity_poly.pdbx_strand_id
1 'polypeptide(L)'
;MRRAGDGFLPLDAVEPAVTSYVNIWTPLFKSAQESGLAPEFLIHWGHAGAMAMVLLAMGGYGTFLGWATRLGNGATVYPLSIGKSAAELHPILMGAALFFFFLGGQGGLVLLATQGQPLLQSAHSSTAVIGLLLMAVQAPSS
;
A
#
# COMPACT_ATOMS: atom_id res chain seq x y z
N MET A 1 -0.38 -22.49 22.50
CA MET A 1 -1.36 -21.40 22.37
C MET A 1 -0.83 -20.39 21.36
N ARG A 2 -1.47 -20.25 20.18
CA ARG A 2 -1.19 -19.11 19.28
C ARG A 2 -1.70 -17.85 19.99
N ARG A 3 -0.86 -16.83 20.13
CA ARG A 3 -1.33 -15.49 20.53
C ARG A 3 -2.32 -15.08 19.44
N ALA A 4 -3.59 -14.86 19.78
CA ALA A 4 -4.54 -14.30 18.84
C ALA A 4 -3.95 -12.96 18.38
N GLY A 5 -3.73 -12.80 17.08
CA GLY A 5 -3.31 -11.51 16.54
C GLY A 5 -4.34 -10.42 16.85
N ASP A 6 -3.96 -9.16 16.71
CA ASP A 6 -4.82 -7.99 16.98
C ASP A 6 -5.69 -7.60 15.77
N GLY A 7 -5.67 -8.40 14.70
CA GLY A 7 -6.57 -8.27 13.56
C GLY A 7 -8.04 -8.46 13.94
N PHE A 8 -8.91 -7.63 13.35
CA PHE A 8 -10.35 -7.62 13.63
C PHE A 8 -11.19 -8.06 12.42
N LEU A 9 -10.58 -8.19 11.24
CA LEU A 9 -11.20 -8.89 10.11
C LEU A 9 -10.86 -10.39 10.16
N PRO A 10 -11.82 -11.29 9.85
CA PRO A 10 -11.58 -12.74 9.79
C PRO A 10 -10.85 -13.10 8.48
N LEU A 11 -9.58 -12.68 8.37
CA LEU A 11 -8.73 -12.93 7.19
C LEU A 11 -8.07 -14.32 7.22
N ASP A 12 -8.27 -15.08 8.29
CA ASP A 12 -7.81 -16.46 8.45
C ASP A 12 -8.36 -17.40 7.36
N ALA A 13 -9.58 -17.15 6.89
CA ALA A 13 -10.19 -17.92 5.81
C ALA A 13 -9.43 -17.84 4.48
N VAL A 14 -8.72 -16.73 4.23
CA VAL A 14 -7.95 -16.50 2.99
C VAL A 14 -6.44 -16.63 3.19
N GLU A 15 -5.97 -16.73 4.44
CA GLU A 15 -4.55 -16.86 4.78
C GLU A 15 -3.85 -18.03 4.07
N PRO A 16 -4.46 -19.23 3.87
CA PRO A 16 -3.82 -20.31 3.10
C PRO A 16 -3.54 -19.93 1.64
N ALA A 17 -4.48 -19.25 0.98
CA ALA A 17 -4.32 -18.80 -0.40
C ALA A 17 -3.24 -17.71 -0.50
N VAL A 18 -3.25 -16.75 0.42
CA VAL A 18 -2.22 -15.70 0.50
C VAL A 18 -0.85 -16.30 0.80
N THR A 19 -0.76 -17.29 1.69
CA THR A 19 0.48 -18.01 2.00
C THR A 19 1.02 -18.73 0.76
N SER A 20 0.15 -19.41 0.01
CA SER A 20 0.55 -20.06 -1.25
C SER A 20 1.10 -19.05 -2.26
N TYR A 21 0.48 -17.87 -2.36
CA TYR A 21 0.93 -16.81 -3.25
C TYR A 21 2.29 -16.25 -2.85
N VAL A 22 2.49 -15.86 -1.59
CA VAL A 22 3.77 -15.26 -1.15
C VAL A 22 4.92 -16.24 -1.23
N ASN A 23 4.66 -17.54 -1.01
CA ASN A 23 5.68 -18.59 -1.09
C ASN A 23 6.28 -18.78 -2.49
N ILE A 24 5.63 -18.28 -3.54
CA ILE A 24 6.23 -18.20 -4.88
C ILE A 24 7.45 -17.29 -4.87
N TRP A 25 7.40 -16.20 -4.09
CA TRP A 25 8.41 -15.14 -4.05
C TRP A 25 9.40 -15.27 -2.90
N THR A 26 8.99 -15.83 -1.76
CA THR A 26 9.83 -15.96 -0.55
C THR A 26 11.23 -16.52 -0.81
N PRO A 27 11.43 -17.58 -1.64
CA PRO A 27 12.77 -18.11 -1.92
C PRO A 27 13.70 -17.09 -2.58
N LEU A 28 13.17 -16.29 -3.50
CA LEU A 28 13.92 -15.23 -4.19
C LEU A 28 14.40 -14.17 -3.19
N PHE A 29 13.52 -13.71 -2.30
CA PHE A 29 13.86 -12.69 -1.32
C PHE A 29 14.81 -13.20 -0.23
N LYS A 30 14.71 -14.47 0.17
CA LYS A 30 15.70 -15.10 1.06
C LYS A 30 17.07 -15.18 0.39
N SER A 31 17.13 -15.59 -0.87
CA SER A 31 18.39 -15.61 -1.63
C SER A 31 18.98 -14.20 -1.81
N ALA A 32 18.15 -13.19 -2.06
CA ALA A 32 18.57 -11.79 -2.11
C ALA A 32 19.14 -11.30 -0.77
N GLN A 33 18.55 -11.74 0.36
CA GLN A 33 19.06 -11.44 1.69
C GLN A 33 20.41 -12.13 1.95
N GLU A 34 20.52 -13.43 1.67
CA GLU A 34 21.72 -14.23 1.87
C GLU A 34 22.91 -13.75 1.01
N SER A 35 22.64 -13.29 -0.21
CA SER A 35 23.64 -12.72 -1.12
C SER A 35 24.07 -11.29 -0.77
N GLY A 36 23.42 -10.66 0.22
CA GLY A 36 23.66 -9.27 0.59
C GLY A 36 23.03 -8.22 -0.33
N LEU A 37 22.31 -8.63 -1.39
CA LEU A 37 21.59 -7.71 -2.29
C LEU A 37 20.43 -7.00 -1.58
N ALA A 38 19.78 -7.69 -0.63
CA ALA A 38 18.69 -7.15 0.18
C ALA A 38 19.08 -7.20 1.66
N PRO A 39 19.82 -6.20 2.18
CA PRO A 39 20.23 -6.17 3.58
C PRO A 39 19.01 -6.17 4.52
N GLU A 40 19.20 -6.61 5.76
CA GLU A 40 18.13 -6.79 6.73
C GLU A 40 17.25 -5.53 6.92
N PHE A 41 17.85 -4.34 6.93
CA PHE A 41 17.09 -3.09 7.05
C PHE A 41 16.08 -2.92 5.91
N LEU A 42 16.43 -3.34 4.69
CA LEU A 42 15.57 -3.24 3.52
C LEU A 42 14.45 -4.28 3.58
N ILE A 43 14.75 -5.50 4.04
CA ILE A 43 13.74 -6.53 4.27
C ILE A 43 12.74 -6.09 5.35
N HIS A 44 13.21 -5.42 6.40
CA HIS A 44 12.38 -5.00 7.53
C HIS A 44 11.55 -3.74 7.21
N TRP A 45 12.18 -2.71 6.63
CA TRP A 45 11.58 -1.38 6.46
C TRP A 45 11.14 -1.07 5.03
N GLY A 46 11.52 -1.89 4.05
CA GLY A 46 11.30 -1.59 2.62
C GLY A 46 9.82 -1.32 2.30
N HIS A 47 8.92 -2.15 2.82
CA HIS A 47 7.48 -1.94 2.65
C HIS A 47 7.01 -0.62 3.29
N ALA A 48 7.33 -0.39 4.57
CA ALA A 48 6.91 0.81 5.27
C ALA A 48 7.44 2.09 4.59
N GLY A 49 8.71 2.09 4.18
CA GLY A 49 9.32 3.21 3.46
C GLY A 49 8.67 3.48 2.10
N ALA A 50 8.44 2.43 1.30
CA ALA A 50 7.77 2.56 0.02
C ALA A 50 6.32 3.08 0.18
N MET A 51 5.57 2.54 1.15
CA MET A 51 4.19 2.95 1.38
C MET A 51 4.08 4.35 1.97
N ALA A 52 5.03 4.79 2.80
CA ALA A 52 5.09 6.16 3.27
C ALA A 52 5.27 7.15 2.09
N MET A 53 6.13 6.84 1.12
CA MET A 53 6.32 7.66 -0.08
C MET A 53 5.03 7.78 -0.89
N VAL A 54 4.35 6.65 -1.17
CA VAL A 54 3.07 6.65 -1.89
C VAL A 54 2.01 7.44 -1.11
N LEU A 55 1.92 7.23 0.20
CA LEU A 55 0.95 7.91 1.05
C LEU A 55 1.15 9.42 1.05
N LEU A 56 2.38 9.90 1.20
CA LEU A 56 2.65 11.33 1.28
C LEU A 56 2.56 11.99 -0.11
N ALA A 57 3.24 11.44 -1.11
CA ALA A 57 3.35 12.07 -2.42
C ALA A 57 2.05 11.96 -3.22
N MET A 58 1.38 10.82 -3.19
CA MET A 58 0.20 10.56 -4.02
C MET A 58 -1.07 10.73 -3.19
N GLY A 59 -1.14 10.05 -2.05
CA GLY A 59 -2.28 10.15 -1.12
C GLY A 59 -2.47 11.57 -0.59
N GLY A 60 -1.42 12.16 0.00
CA GLY A 60 -1.45 13.47 0.62
C GLY A 60 -1.69 14.58 -0.40
N TYR A 61 -0.86 14.65 -1.44
CA TYR A 61 -1.02 15.69 -2.46
C TYR A 61 -2.31 15.53 -3.26
N GLY A 62 -2.68 14.30 -3.63
CA GLY A 62 -3.95 14.06 -4.31
C GLY A 62 -5.16 14.42 -3.44
N THR A 63 -5.13 14.15 -2.12
CA THR A 63 -6.17 14.60 -1.19
C THR A 63 -6.27 16.12 -1.14
N PHE A 64 -5.12 16.82 -1.08
CA PHE A 64 -5.09 18.29 -1.14
C PHE A 64 -5.75 18.83 -2.41
N LEU A 65 -5.46 18.27 -3.58
CA LEU A 65 -6.07 18.68 -4.86
C LEU A 65 -7.56 18.39 -4.92
N GLY A 66 -8.00 17.24 -4.39
CA GLY A 66 -9.42 16.89 -4.28
C GLY A 66 -10.17 17.87 -3.38
N TRP A 67 -9.56 18.27 -2.25
CA TRP A 67 -10.13 19.28 -1.36
C TRP A 67 -10.20 20.66 -2.02
N ALA A 68 -9.13 21.08 -2.69
CA ALA A 68 -9.10 22.33 -3.45
C ALA A 68 -10.20 22.38 -4.52
N THR A 69 -10.45 21.26 -5.21
CA THR A 69 -11.53 21.13 -6.20
C THR A 69 -12.91 21.35 -5.55
N ARG A 70 -13.16 20.77 -4.37
CA ARG A 70 -14.41 20.99 -3.62
C ARG A 70 -14.60 22.45 -3.16
N LEU A 71 -13.52 23.18 -2.96
CA LEU A 71 -13.53 24.61 -2.62
C LEU A 71 -13.66 25.53 -3.85
N GLY A 72 -13.89 24.98 -5.05
CA GLY A 72 -14.05 25.75 -6.29
C GLY A 72 -12.76 26.05 -7.04
N ASN A 73 -11.61 25.53 -6.58
CA ASN A 73 -10.29 25.73 -7.21
C ASN A 73 -9.93 24.60 -8.19
N GLY A 74 -10.92 23.94 -8.80
CA GLY A 74 -10.70 22.78 -9.66
C GLY A 74 -9.85 23.08 -10.89
N ALA A 75 -10.01 24.26 -11.49
CA ALA A 75 -9.25 24.71 -12.66
C ALA A 75 -7.83 25.22 -12.33
N THR A 76 -7.48 25.33 -11.04
CA THR A 76 -6.19 25.88 -10.60
C THR A 76 -5.06 24.90 -10.90
N VAL A 77 -4.00 25.41 -11.51
CA VAL A 77 -2.73 24.69 -11.74
C VAL A 77 -1.75 25.10 -10.64
N TYR A 78 -1.45 24.16 -9.73
CA TYR A 78 -0.51 24.38 -8.62
C TYR A 78 0.95 24.12 -9.04
N PRO A 79 1.96 24.62 -8.32
CA PRO A 79 3.37 24.42 -8.69
C PRO A 79 3.79 22.95 -8.90
N LEU A 80 3.23 22.02 -8.11
CA LEU A 80 3.54 20.58 -8.19
C LEU A 80 2.59 19.80 -9.12
N SER A 81 1.73 20.49 -9.87
CA SER A 81 0.69 19.84 -10.69
C SER A 81 1.12 19.49 -12.12
N ILE A 82 2.37 19.80 -12.49
CA ILE A 82 2.98 19.44 -13.79
C ILE A 82 2.08 19.85 -14.97
N GLY A 83 1.49 21.04 -14.89
CA GLY A 83 0.64 21.62 -15.93
C GLY A 83 -0.80 21.08 -15.99
N LYS A 84 -1.22 20.23 -15.05
CA LYS A 84 -2.60 19.75 -14.92
C LYS A 84 -3.36 20.58 -13.89
N SER A 85 -4.65 20.80 -14.11
CA SER A 85 -5.50 21.42 -13.10
C SER A 85 -5.71 20.48 -11.90
N ALA A 86 -6.14 21.03 -10.77
CA ALA A 86 -6.41 20.24 -9.56
C ALA A 86 -7.46 19.14 -9.79
N ALA A 87 -8.50 19.44 -10.57
CA ALA A 87 -9.55 18.50 -10.93
C ALA A 87 -9.05 17.36 -11.83
N GLU A 88 -8.10 17.65 -12.73
CA GLU A 88 -7.52 16.61 -13.61
C GLU A 88 -6.50 15.73 -12.89
N LEU A 89 -5.69 16.31 -12.01
CA LEU A 89 -4.58 15.58 -11.39
C LEU A 89 -5.01 14.77 -10.16
N HIS A 90 -6.03 15.20 -9.42
CA HIS A 90 -6.56 14.45 -8.28
C HIS A 90 -6.88 12.98 -8.61
N PRO A 91 -7.73 12.65 -9.60
CA PRO A 91 -8.09 11.26 -9.88
C PRO A 91 -6.91 10.43 -10.39
N ILE A 92 -5.98 11.04 -11.14
CA ILE A 92 -4.74 10.39 -11.59
C ILE A 92 -3.90 9.96 -10.38
N LEU A 93 -3.69 10.86 -9.42
CA LEU A 93 -2.92 10.55 -8.21
C LEU A 93 -3.62 9.53 -7.33
N MET A 94 -4.94 9.59 -7.17
CA MET A 94 -5.69 8.62 -6.35
C MET A 94 -5.72 7.22 -6.98
N GLY A 95 -5.91 7.13 -8.30
CA GLY A 95 -5.85 5.87 -9.03
C GLY A 95 -4.46 5.25 -8.98
N ALA A 96 -3.41 6.06 -9.15
CA ALA A 96 -2.05 5.57 -9.05
C ALA A 96 -1.65 5.23 -7.60
N ALA A 97 -2.13 5.97 -6.60
CA ALA A 97 -1.96 5.60 -5.19
C ALA A 97 -2.60 4.24 -4.87
N LEU A 98 -3.84 3.99 -5.32
CA LEU A 98 -4.50 2.70 -5.18
C LEU A 98 -3.65 1.57 -5.81
N PHE A 99 -3.17 1.78 -7.02
CA PHE A 99 -2.33 0.81 -7.73
C PHE A 99 -1.05 0.48 -6.95
N PHE A 100 -0.31 1.49 -6.49
CA PHE A 100 0.93 1.28 -5.77
C PHE A 100 0.73 0.77 -4.33
N PHE A 101 -0.35 1.14 -3.65
CA PHE A 101 -0.70 0.53 -2.36
C PHE A 101 -1.07 -0.95 -2.53
N PHE A 102 -1.78 -1.30 -3.60
CA PHE A 102 -2.09 -2.70 -3.90
C PHE A 102 -0.81 -3.52 -4.13
N LEU A 103 0.08 -3.07 -5.03
CA LEU A 103 1.37 -3.73 -5.27
C LEU A 103 2.26 -3.74 -4.01
N GLY A 104 2.29 -2.63 -3.28
CA GLY A 104 3.06 -2.50 -2.06
C GLY A 104 2.57 -3.41 -0.95
N GLY A 105 1.26 -3.60 -0.81
CA GLY A 105 0.66 -4.59 0.08
C GLY A 105 1.14 -6.01 -0.24
N GLN A 106 1.25 -6.37 -1.52
CA GLN A 106 1.82 -7.66 -1.92
C GLN A 106 3.30 -7.78 -1.52
N GLY A 107 4.09 -6.74 -1.78
CA GLY A 107 5.48 -6.68 -1.33
C GLY A 107 5.63 -6.81 0.19
N GLY A 108 4.76 -6.14 0.96
CA GLY A 108 4.73 -6.25 2.42
C GLY A 108 4.45 -7.66 2.91
N LEU A 109 3.51 -8.37 2.29
CA LEU A 109 3.22 -9.77 2.60
C LEU A 109 4.42 -10.68 2.31
N VAL A 110 5.12 -10.48 1.20
CA VAL A 110 6.35 -11.23 0.88
C VAL A 110 7.45 -10.92 1.88
N LEU A 111 7.67 -9.65 2.25
CA LEU A 111 8.69 -9.28 3.24
C LEU A 111 8.38 -9.83 4.65
N LEU A 112 7.11 -9.90 5.05
CA LEU A 112 6.71 -10.57 6.30
C LEU A 112 7.01 -12.08 6.23
N ALA A 113 6.68 -12.72 5.10
CA ALA A 113 6.97 -14.15 4.89
C ALA A 113 8.48 -14.45 4.91
N THR A 114 9.29 -13.59 4.29
CA THR A 114 10.76 -13.69 4.33
C THR A 114 11.30 -13.60 5.75
N GLN A 115 10.69 -12.76 6.59
CA GLN A 115 11.03 -12.61 8.02
C GLN A 115 10.40 -13.68 8.94
N GLY A 116 9.60 -14.61 8.39
CA GLY A 116 8.90 -15.63 9.19
C GLY A 116 7.79 -15.08 10.09
N GLN A 117 7.25 -13.91 9.76
CA GLN A 117 6.19 -13.24 10.54
C GLN A 117 4.79 -13.71 10.09
N PRO A 118 3.78 -13.64 10.97
CA PRO A 118 2.37 -13.85 10.59
C PRO A 118 1.91 -12.84 9.52
N LEU A 119 1.10 -13.27 8.55
CA LEU A 119 0.75 -12.45 7.38
C LEU A 119 -0.49 -11.56 7.59
N LEU A 120 -1.60 -12.16 8.02
CA LEU A 120 -2.91 -11.49 8.03
C LEU A 120 -3.50 -11.31 9.44
N GLN A 121 -2.69 -11.55 10.47
CA GLN A 121 -3.15 -11.59 11.85
C GLN A 121 -3.14 -10.21 12.54
N SER A 122 -2.65 -9.16 11.87
CA SER A 122 -2.47 -7.85 12.49
C SER A 122 -3.66 -6.90 12.29
N ALA A 123 -3.82 -5.94 13.21
CA ALA A 123 -4.72 -4.80 13.05
C ALA A 123 -4.38 -3.98 11.79
N HIS A 124 -3.09 -3.86 11.47
CA HIS A 124 -2.63 -3.21 10.25
C HIS A 124 -3.13 -3.93 8.99
N SER A 125 -3.06 -5.27 8.94
CA SER A 125 -3.58 -6.05 7.80
C SER A 125 -5.09 -5.81 7.62
N SER A 126 -5.84 -5.73 8.73
CA SER A 126 -7.28 -5.45 8.69
C SER A 126 -7.59 -4.04 8.16
N THR A 127 -6.90 -3.02 8.66
CA THR A 127 -7.10 -1.64 8.20
C THR A 127 -6.60 -1.42 6.78
N ALA A 128 -5.54 -2.11 6.35
CA ALA A 128 -5.03 -2.07 4.99
C ALA A 128 -6.06 -2.61 3.98
N VAL A 129 -6.71 -3.74 4.29
CA VAL A 129 -7.78 -4.30 3.45
C VAL A 129 -8.94 -3.31 3.33
N ILE A 130 -9.41 -2.75 4.44
CA ILE A 130 -10.49 -1.75 4.42
C ILE A 130 -10.08 -0.50 3.64
N GLY A 131 -8.87 0.01 3.89
CA GLY A 131 -8.33 1.18 3.19
C GLY A 131 -8.27 0.96 1.69
N LEU A 132 -7.75 -0.18 1.23
CA LEU A 132 -7.71 -0.53 -0.20
C LEU A 132 -9.11 -0.64 -0.81
N LEU A 133 -10.07 -1.25 -0.11
CA LEU A 133 -11.46 -1.34 -0.59
C LEU A 133 -12.11 0.03 -0.71
N LEU A 134 -11.95 0.90 0.30
CA LEU A 134 -12.46 2.27 0.26
C LEU A 134 -11.80 3.07 -0.88
N MET A 135 -10.48 2.92 -1.05
CA MET A 135 -9.74 3.55 -2.15
C MET A 135 -10.22 3.06 -3.52
N ALA A 136 -10.47 1.76 -3.67
CA ALA A 136 -10.98 1.18 -4.91
C ALA A 136 -12.37 1.68 -5.28
N VAL A 137 -13.22 1.94 -4.29
CA VAL A 137 -14.56 2.53 -4.51
C VAL A 137 -14.45 4.00 -4.91
N GLN A 138 -13.56 4.79 -4.30
CA GLN A 138 -13.46 6.23 -4.61
C GLN A 138 -12.69 6.53 -5.90
N ALA A 139 -11.65 5.76 -6.24
CA ALA A 139 -10.70 6.12 -7.31
C ALA A 139 -11.33 6.26 -8.72
N PRO A 140 -12.34 5.48 -9.11
CA PRO A 140 -13.02 5.64 -10.40
C PRO A 140 -14.05 6.78 -10.45
N SER A 141 -14.35 7.42 -9.31
CA SER A 141 -15.53 8.30 -9.13
C SER A 141 -15.21 9.80 -9.01
N SER A 142 -13.96 10.21 -9.24
CA SER A 142 -13.52 11.61 -9.08
C SER A 142 -12.96 12.25 -10.34
#